data_AF-A0A2V8R3J3-F1
#
_entry.id   AF-A0A2V8R3J3-F1
#
_cell.length_a   1.000
_cell.length_b   1.000
_cell.length_c   1.000
_cell.angle_alpha   90.00
_cell.angle_beta   90.00
_cell.angle_gamma   90.00
#
_symmetry.space_group_name_H-M   'P 1'
#
loop_
_entity.id
_entity.type
_entity.pdbx_description
1 polymer ?
#
loop_
_entity_poly.entity_id
_entity_poly.type
_entity_poly.pdbx_seq_one_letter_code
_entity_poly.pdbx_strand_id
1 'polypeptide(L)'
;FHACPGDFRRYTADGLCALGHRAGLEVVCVLPVHSIAQTLGWILWEYAQEKGGRVRRALAWTAAYAATRLSNRTDTALVRNANTFQAVFRRPIRKPLTPASAWRRRAVPVACARVPTMLMPGELRLLHYLAEERYTGEGAIVDAGCFLGGSTLALADGLRRNLRRRGVEEEKLIRSYDRFEIEGWTVGSFFPESARAGESFRPLFDRNIEPYAGLVDVHPGDVRLWPWEGGPVEILFIDLAKHWTVCDWVTWQFFPHLIPGKSVVIQQDYLYHHWVAWIHVTMEFYSEYFEYVCDTGSNSVVFLNTRRIPEEFLREKTVESLTTAEKVELMDRAAARFKGRKAKLLRSAKQHFLEMLEES
;
A
#
# COMPACT_ATOMS: atom_id res chain seq x y z
N PHE A 1 17.82 -16.53 27.74
CA PHE A 1 18.61 -15.29 27.80
C PHE A 1 18.33 -14.50 26.54
N HIS A 2 17.81 -13.27 26.68
CA HIS A 2 17.59 -12.37 25.54
C HIS A 2 18.93 -11.76 25.10
N ALA A 3 19.15 -11.62 23.79
CA ALA A 3 20.43 -11.19 23.23
C ALA A 3 20.76 -9.70 23.47
N CYS A 4 19.77 -8.89 23.87
CA CYS A 4 19.95 -7.47 24.12
C CYS A 4 18.96 -6.99 25.20
N PRO A 5 19.39 -6.15 26.16
CA PRO A 5 18.51 -5.45 27.09
C PRO A 5 17.46 -4.52 26.43
N GLY A 6 17.39 -4.44 25.10
CA GLY A 6 16.40 -3.65 24.37
C GLY A 6 15.28 -4.46 23.70
N ASP A 7 15.32 -5.80 23.76
CA ASP A 7 14.34 -6.68 23.11
C ASP A 7 13.11 -6.95 24.01
N PHE A 8 12.47 -5.90 24.51
CA PHE A 8 11.27 -5.96 25.37
C PHE A 8 9.96 -6.02 24.57
N ARG A 9 10.03 -6.21 23.25
CA ARG A 9 8.92 -5.99 22.32
C ARG A 9 7.72 -6.91 22.52
N ARG A 10 7.82 -7.96 23.33
CA ARG A 10 6.73 -8.94 23.54
C ARG A 10 6.02 -8.84 24.89
N TYR A 11 6.59 -8.16 25.89
CA TYR A 11 6.08 -8.22 27.28
C TYR A 11 5.85 -6.86 27.94
N THR A 12 6.13 -5.76 27.23
CA THR A 12 5.79 -4.40 27.69
C THR A 12 4.49 -3.93 27.04
N ALA A 13 3.82 -2.96 27.66
CA ALA A 13 2.67 -2.30 27.04
C ALA A 13 3.02 -1.75 25.66
N ASP A 14 4.13 -1.02 25.55
CA ASP A 14 4.62 -0.44 24.28
C ASP A 14 4.92 -1.52 23.24
N GLY A 15 5.53 -2.63 23.65
CA GLY A 15 5.81 -3.78 22.79
C GLY A 15 4.54 -4.41 22.21
N LEU A 16 3.52 -4.64 23.05
CA LEU A 16 2.23 -5.16 22.64
C LEU A 16 1.49 -4.19 21.70
N CYS A 17 1.52 -2.89 21.99
CA CYS A 17 0.97 -1.87 21.11
C CYS A 17 1.65 -1.90 19.73
N ALA A 18 2.98 -1.91 19.70
CA ALA A 18 3.76 -1.97 18.47
C ALA A 18 3.52 -3.28 17.68
N LEU A 19 3.24 -4.39 18.36
CA LEU A 19 2.88 -5.65 17.73
C LEU A 19 1.47 -5.60 17.12
N GLY A 20 0.49 -5.04 17.84
CA GLY A 20 -0.86 -4.81 17.32
C GLY A 20 -0.88 -3.91 16.10
N HIS A 21 -0.18 -2.77 16.16
CA HIS A 21 -0.06 -1.84 15.02
C HIS A 21 0.58 -2.50 13.80
N ARG A 22 1.66 -3.27 13.99
CA ARG A 22 2.29 -4.04 12.90
C ARG A 22 1.39 -5.13 12.33
N ALA A 23 0.48 -5.68 13.13
CA ALA A 23 -0.55 -6.61 12.67
C ALA A 23 -1.77 -5.91 12.03
N GLY A 24 -1.73 -4.58 11.86
CA GLY A 24 -2.83 -3.80 11.27
C GLY A 24 -4.06 -3.70 12.18
N LEU A 25 -3.88 -3.88 13.48
CA LEU A 25 -4.93 -3.78 14.49
C LEU A 25 -4.88 -2.43 15.21
N GLU A 26 -6.04 -1.96 15.66
CA GLU A 26 -6.15 -0.80 16.53
C GLU A 26 -6.08 -1.24 17.99
N VAL A 27 -5.21 -0.59 18.77
CA VAL A 27 -5.13 -0.84 20.22
C VAL A 27 -6.32 -0.15 20.89
N VAL A 28 -7.22 -0.94 21.46
CA VAL A 28 -8.36 -0.40 22.23
C VAL A 28 -7.91 -0.04 23.64
N CYS A 29 -7.20 -0.96 24.28
CA CYS A 29 -6.56 -0.72 25.57
C CYS A 29 -5.46 -1.75 25.83
N VAL A 30 -4.53 -1.39 26.70
CA VAL A 30 -3.57 -2.32 27.30
C VAL A 30 -3.65 -2.17 28.80
N LEU A 31 -3.88 -3.28 29.50
CA LEU A 31 -4.11 -3.29 30.93
C LEU A 31 -3.03 -4.12 31.63
N PRO A 32 -2.44 -3.61 32.73
CA PRO A 32 -1.55 -4.40 33.58
C PRO A 32 -2.37 -5.50 34.27
N VAL A 33 -1.81 -6.70 34.36
CA VAL A 33 -2.48 -7.86 34.98
C VAL A 33 -1.82 -8.27 36.30
N HIS A 34 -0.50 -8.24 36.37
CA HIS A 34 0.25 -8.63 37.56
C HIS A 34 1.35 -7.62 37.83
N SER A 35 1.50 -7.25 39.10
CA SER A 35 2.62 -6.42 39.54
C SER A 35 3.89 -7.24 39.74
N ILE A 36 5.04 -6.57 39.77
CA ILE A 36 6.32 -7.20 40.12
C ILE A 36 6.30 -7.81 41.53
N ALA A 37 5.55 -7.22 42.47
CA ALA A 37 5.44 -7.71 43.84
C ALA A 37 4.80 -9.09 43.92
N GLN A 38 3.81 -9.37 43.07
CA GLN A 38 3.21 -10.70 42.94
C GLN A 38 4.22 -11.73 42.46
N THR A 39 4.99 -11.40 41.41
CA THR A 39 5.98 -12.33 40.85
C THR A 39 7.09 -12.65 41.85
N LEU A 40 7.66 -11.64 42.50
CA LEU A 40 8.69 -11.84 43.51
C LEU A 40 8.17 -12.64 44.71
N GLY A 41 6.92 -12.39 45.13
CA GLY A 41 6.27 -13.16 46.19
C GLY A 41 6.15 -14.66 45.85
N TRP A 42 5.73 -14.99 44.63
CA TRP A 42 5.62 -16.38 44.18
C TRP A 42 6.97 -17.07 44.06
N ILE A 43 7.98 -16.40 43.48
CA ILE A 43 9.35 -16.94 43.39
C ILE A 43 9.90 -17.26 44.78
N LEU A 44 9.70 -16.35 45.73
CA LEU A 44 10.14 -16.54 47.12
C LEU A 44 9.42 -17.71 47.80
N TRP A 45 8.12 -17.87 47.56
CA TRP A 45 7.33 -18.97 48.11
C TRP A 45 7.78 -20.33 47.55
N GLU A 46 7.93 -20.46 46.24
CA GLU A 46 8.38 -21.70 45.59
C GLU A 46 9.78 -22.10 46.07
N TYR A 47 10.70 -21.13 46.16
CA TYR A 47 12.03 -21.36 46.72
C TYR A 47 11.98 -21.88 48.17
N ALA A 48 11.09 -21.30 49.00
CA ALA A 48 10.93 -21.73 50.38
C ALA A 48 10.32 -23.13 50.51
N GLN A 49 9.42 -23.50 49.60
CA GLN A 49 8.85 -24.85 49.51
C GLN A 49 9.92 -25.88 49.13
N GLU A 50 10.74 -25.57 48.13
CA GLU A 50 11.80 -26.45 47.63
C GLU A 50 12.91 -26.68 48.68
N LYS A 51 13.34 -25.63 49.38
CA LYS A 51 14.39 -25.76 50.42
C LYS A 51 13.87 -26.25 51.78
N GLY A 52 12.54 -26.33 51.95
CA GLY A 52 11.90 -26.80 53.18
C GLY A 52 12.16 -25.93 54.42
N GLY A 53 11.81 -26.47 55.60
CA GLY A 53 11.93 -25.79 56.91
C GLY A 53 10.69 -24.96 57.28
N ARG A 54 10.26 -25.05 58.55
CA ARG A 54 9.04 -24.35 59.04
C ARG A 54 9.21 -22.83 59.08
N VAL A 55 10.34 -22.34 59.60
CA VAL A 55 10.61 -20.89 59.73
C VAL A 55 10.71 -20.22 58.36
N ARG A 56 11.44 -20.82 57.42
CA ARG A 56 11.60 -20.30 56.06
C ARG A 56 10.26 -20.16 55.34
N ARG A 57 9.42 -21.21 55.41
CA ARG A 57 8.08 -21.19 54.82
C ARG A 57 7.19 -20.15 55.48
N ALA A 58 7.23 -20.00 56.80
CA ALA A 58 6.47 -18.96 57.50
C ALA A 58 6.89 -17.55 57.05
N LEU A 59 8.18 -17.25 57.00
CA LEU A 59 8.70 -15.94 56.58
C LEU A 59 8.37 -15.64 55.10
N ALA A 60 8.58 -16.61 54.20
CA ALA A 60 8.26 -16.46 52.79
C ALA A 60 6.75 -16.27 52.56
N TRP A 61 5.92 -17.00 53.29
CA TRP A 61 4.47 -16.84 53.24
C TRP A 61 4.06 -15.44 53.71
N THR A 62 4.58 -14.95 54.83
CA THR A 62 4.27 -13.61 55.33
C THR A 62 4.69 -12.52 54.34
N ALA A 63 5.88 -12.66 53.74
CA ALA A 63 6.37 -11.73 52.72
C ALA A 63 5.50 -11.75 51.45
N ALA A 64 5.16 -12.94 50.93
CA ALA A 64 4.29 -13.08 49.77
C ALA A 64 2.86 -12.58 50.06
N TYR A 65 2.32 -12.86 51.26
CA TYR A 65 1.02 -12.38 51.71
C TYR A 65 0.98 -10.85 51.80
N ALA A 66 1.99 -10.24 52.44
CA ALA A 66 2.09 -8.79 52.54
C ALA A 66 2.26 -8.13 51.15
N ALA A 67 3.16 -8.67 50.31
CA ALA A 67 3.38 -8.18 48.96
C ALA A 67 2.10 -8.25 48.10
N THR A 68 1.32 -9.34 48.22
CA THR A 68 0.07 -9.50 47.47
C THR A 68 -1.11 -8.69 48.02
N ARG A 69 -1.12 -8.36 49.32
CA ARG A 69 -2.15 -7.49 49.93
C ARG A 69 -1.87 -6.01 49.74
N LEU A 70 -0.60 -5.61 49.80
CA LEU A 70 -0.17 -4.23 49.60
C LEU A 70 -0.10 -3.85 48.12
N SER A 71 0.17 -4.83 47.25
CA SER A 71 0.08 -4.62 45.81
C SER A 71 -1.36 -4.75 45.36
N ASN A 72 -1.92 -3.65 44.87
CA ASN A 72 -3.23 -3.66 44.25
C ASN A 72 -3.14 -4.48 42.95
N ARG A 73 -3.84 -5.63 42.87
CA ARG A 73 -3.75 -6.57 41.74
C ARG A 73 -4.20 -5.95 40.41
N THR A 74 -4.97 -4.87 40.48
CA THR A 74 -5.67 -4.26 39.36
C THR A 74 -5.42 -2.75 39.30
N ASP A 75 -4.23 -2.31 39.72
CA ASP A 75 -3.84 -0.91 39.53
C ASP A 75 -3.64 -0.63 38.04
N THR A 76 -4.68 -0.11 37.39
CA THR A 76 -4.68 0.24 35.97
C THR A 76 -3.84 1.48 35.67
N ALA A 77 -3.35 2.21 36.68
CA ALA A 77 -2.42 3.32 36.50
C ALA A 77 -0.95 2.85 36.36
N LEU A 78 -0.65 1.56 36.59
CA LEU A 78 0.69 1.02 36.37
C LEU A 78 0.98 0.82 34.88
N VAL A 79 1.78 1.73 34.31
CA VAL A 79 2.11 1.71 32.87
C VAL A 79 3.39 0.91 32.56
N ARG A 80 4.37 0.88 33.47
CA ARG A 80 5.72 0.33 33.20
C ARG A 80 6.21 -0.76 34.17
N ASN A 81 5.61 -0.85 35.36
CA ASN A 81 6.09 -1.74 36.43
C ASN A 81 5.24 -3.03 36.59
N ALA A 82 4.35 -3.30 35.65
CA ALA A 82 3.64 -4.57 35.59
C ALA A 82 4.53 -5.63 34.89
N ASN A 83 4.47 -6.87 35.38
CA ASN A 83 5.23 -7.98 34.81
C ASN A 83 4.50 -8.65 33.64
N THR A 84 3.18 -8.44 33.53
CA THR A 84 2.37 -8.94 32.42
C THR A 84 1.29 -7.95 32.07
N PHE A 85 0.99 -7.85 30.77
CA PHE A 85 -0.07 -7.00 30.22
C PHE A 85 -1.04 -7.83 29.37
N GLN A 86 -2.29 -7.41 29.34
CA GLN A 86 -3.29 -7.87 28.37
C GLN A 86 -3.64 -6.71 27.44
N ALA A 87 -3.64 -6.96 26.14
CA ALA A 87 -4.02 -5.98 25.14
C ALA A 87 -5.33 -6.40 24.47
N VAL A 88 -6.26 -5.46 24.37
CA VAL A 88 -7.49 -5.62 23.58
C VAL A 88 -7.26 -4.90 22.26
N PHE A 89 -7.39 -5.66 21.17
CA PHE A 89 -7.25 -5.14 19.82
C PHE A 89 -8.60 -5.14 19.12
N ARG A 90 -8.83 -4.12 18.30
CA ARG A 90 -9.96 -4.06 17.37
C ARG A 90 -9.42 -4.19 15.96
N ARG A 91 -10.07 -5.05 15.16
CA ARG A 91 -9.88 -4.99 13.70
C ARG A 91 -10.61 -3.74 13.20
N PRO A 92 -9.92 -2.77 12.59
CA PRO A 92 -10.57 -1.56 12.11
C PRO A 92 -11.66 -1.92 11.10
N ILE A 93 -12.90 -1.46 11.34
CA ILE A 93 -14.00 -1.59 10.39
C ILE A 93 -13.70 -0.64 9.23
N ARG A 94 -13.14 -1.18 8.14
CA ARG A 94 -12.88 -0.40 6.94
C ARG A 94 -14.17 -0.31 6.14
N LYS A 95 -14.64 0.91 5.93
CA LYS A 95 -15.69 1.13 4.93
C LYS A 95 -15.15 0.65 3.58
N PRO A 96 -15.89 -0.19 2.85
CA PRO A 96 -15.48 -0.59 1.51
C PRO A 96 -15.23 0.67 0.68
N LEU A 97 -14.21 0.63 -0.20
CA LEU A 97 -14.11 1.67 -1.22
C LEU A 97 -15.33 1.46 -2.12
N THR A 98 -16.35 2.30 -1.97
CA THR A 98 -17.54 2.20 -2.81
C THR A 98 -17.40 3.11 -4.02
N PRO A 99 -18.13 2.85 -5.12
CA PRO A 99 -18.20 3.76 -6.27
C PRO A 99 -18.59 5.21 -5.94
N ALA A 100 -19.34 5.41 -4.84
CA ALA A 100 -19.80 6.69 -4.31
C ALA A 100 -18.84 7.31 -3.25
N SER A 101 -17.55 7.02 -3.37
CA SER A 101 -16.56 7.34 -2.35
C SER A 101 -16.36 8.84 -2.13
N ALA A 102 -16.08 9.21 -0.88
CA ALA A 102 -15.95 10.59 -0.42
C ALA A 102 -14.86 11.40 -1.15
N TRP A 103 -13.87 10.73 -1.74
CA TRP A 103 -12.79 11.38 -2.49
C TRP A 103 -13.30 12.19 -3.68
N ARG A 104 -14.43 11.80 -4.29
CA ARG A 104 -14.98 12.54 -5.45
C ARG A 104 -15.28 14.00 -5.13
N ARG A 105 -15.63 14.29 -3.86
CA ARG A 105 -15.97 15.63 -3.35
C ARG A 105 -14.81 16.34 -2.67
N ARG A 106 -13.63 15.72 -2.57
CA ARG A 106 -12.45 16.39 -1.99
C ARG A 106 -11.99 17.50 -2.93
N ALA A 107 -11.26 18.48 -2.41
CA ALA A 107 -10.50 19.37 -3.26
C ALA A 107 -9.33 18.60 -3.91
N VAL A 108 -8.87 19.05 -5.07
CA VAL A 108 -7.57 18.61 -5.59
C VAL A 108 -6.49 19.01 -4.57
N PRO A 109 -5.51 18.16 -4.25
CA PRO A 109 -4.46 18.50 -3.31
C PRO A 109 -3.70 19.76 -3.77
N VAL A 110 -3.49 20.71 -2.85
CA VAL A 110 -2.79 21.96 -3.17
C VAL A 110 -1.37 21.69 -3.67
N ALA A 111 -0.73 20.62 -3.19
CA ALA A 111 0.58 20.16 -3.65
C ALA A 111 0.63 19.94 -5.18
N CYS A 112 -0.45 19.50 -5.80
CA CYS A 112 -0.52 19.24 -7.24
C CYS A 112 -0.84 20.51 -8.06
N ALA A 113 -1.21 21.63 -7.43
CA ALA A 113 -1.81 22.78 -8.13
C ALA A 113 -0.86 23.50 -9.11
N ARG A 114 0.45 23.35 -8.94
CA ARG A 114 1.47 24.07 -9.72
C ARG A 114 2.32 23.16 -10.61
N VAL A 115 2.00 21.87 -10.66
CA VAL A 115 2.77 20.89 -11.42
C VAL A 115 2.02 20.53 -12.68
N PRO A 116 2.63 20.71 -13.87
CA PRO A 116 2.04 20.23 -15.11
C PRO A 116 1.82 18.71 -15.02
N THR A 117 0.62 18.25 -15.34
CA THR A 117 0.25 16.84 -15.26
C THR A 117 -0.85 16.52 -16.27
N MET A 118 -0.84 15.28 -16.76
CA MET A 118 -1.90 14.73 -17.61
C MET A 118 -3.03 14.10 -16.80
N LEU A 119 -2.84 13.94 -15.48
CA LEU A 119 -3.87 13.37 -14.60
C LEU A 119 -5.05 14.32 -14.48
N MET A 120 -6.25 13.76 -14.57
CA MET A 120 -7.47 14.51 -14.32
C MET A 120 -7.60 14.84 -12.82
N PRO A 121 -8.35 15.90 -12.47
CA PRO A 121 -8.65 16.22 -11.07
C PRO A 121 -9.21 15.05 -10.26
N GLY A 122 -9.98 14.16 -10.89
CA GLY A 122 -10.52 12.96 -10.24
C GLY A 122 -9.44 11.97 -9.82
N GLU A 123 -8.40 11.78 -10.64
CA GLU A 123 -7.29 10.86 -10.37
C GLU A 123 -6.42 11.39 -9.24
N LEU A 124 -6.08 12.69 -9.28
CA LEU A 124 -5.33 13.34 -8.20
C LEU A 124 -6.05 13.20 -6.83
N ARG A 125 -7.38 13.40 -6.81
CA ARG A 125 -8.18 13.21 -5.58
C ARG A 125 -8.21 11.77 -5.11
N LEU A 126 -8.32 10.82 -6.05
CA LEU A 126 -8.35 9.39 -5.76
C LEU A 126 -7.01 8.95 -5.15
N LEU A 127 -5.89 9.24 -5.83
CA LEU A 127 -4.55 8.85 -5.38
C LEU A 127 -4.24 9.41 -3.99
N HIS A 128 -4.51 10.71 -3.79
CA HIS A 128 -4.36 11.34 -2.48
C HIS A 128 -5.24 10.69 -1.41
N TYR A 129 -6.51 10.40 -1.71
CA TYR A 129 -7.39 9.71 -0.77
C TYR A 129 -6.91 8.31 -0.41
N LEU A 130 -6.42 7.54 -1.39
CA LEU A 130 -5.90 6.20 -1.15
C LEU A 130 -4.67 6.25 -0.23
N ALA A 131 -3.72 7.13 -0.52
CA ALA A 131 -2.55 7.29 0.34
C ALA A 131 -2.90 7.83 1.73
N GLU A 132 -3.86 8.76 1.86
CA GLU A 132 -4.24 9.34 3.16
C GLU A 132 -5.09 8.41 4.03
N GLU A 133 -6.13 7.81 3.46
CA GLU A 133 -7.18 7.12 4.24
C GLU A 133 -7.10 5.60 4.16
N ARG A 134 -6.37 5.06 3.18
CA ARG A 134 -6.34 3.61 2.92
C ARG A 134 -5.01 2.97 3.21
N TYR A 135 -3.91 3.71 3.09
CA TYR A 135 -2.58 3.22 3.41
C TYR A 135 -2.43 2.79 4.88
N THR A 136 -1.85 1.62 5.11
CA THR A 136 -1.72 0.97 6.42
C THR A 136 -0.28 0.77 6.83
N GLY A 137 0.68 0.93 5.91
CA GLY A 137 2.10 0.73 6.20
C GLY A 137 2.51 -0.74 6.18
N GLU A 138 1.74 -1.60 5.51
CA GLU A 138 2.08 -3.03 5.37
C GLU A 138 2.81 -3.33 4.06
N GLY A 139 2.85 -2.37 3.14
CA GLY A 139 3.60 -2.45 1.90
C GLY A 139 4.00 -1.08 1.38
N ALA A 140 4.71 -1.07 0.25
CA ALA A 140 5.06 0.14 -0.46
C ALA A 140 3.90 0.70 -1.30
N ILE A 141 4.05 1.95 -1.71
CA ILE A 141 3.25 2.57 -2.76
C ILE A 141 4.11 2.58 -4.03
N VAL A 142 3.58 2.08 -5.14
CA VAL A 142 4.24 2.11 -6.45
C VAL A 142 3.51 3.10 -7.35
N ASP A 143 4.29 4.05 -7.89
CA ASP A 143 3.87 5.09 -8.82
C ASP A 143 4.58 4.85 -10.15
N ALA A 144 4.00 3.99 -10.98
CA ALA A 144 4.62 3.50 -12.21
C ALA A 144 4.21 4.39 -13.39
N GLY A 145 4.97 5.46 -13.65
CA GLY A 145 4.70 6.47 -14.68
C GLY A 145 4.42 7.83 -14.04
N CYS A 146 5.45 8.45 -13.45
CA CYS A 146 5.26 9.63 -12.61
C CYS A 146 5.34 10.97 -13.36
N PHE A 147 5.90 11.00 -14.58
CA PHE A 147 6.09 12.19 -15.41
C PHE A 147 6.67 13.36 -14.59
N LEU A 148 6.03 14.54 -14.61
CA LEU A 148 6.47 15.72 -13.85
C LEU A 148 6.06 15.70 -12.37
N GLY A 149 5.46 14.60 -11.88
CA GLY A 149 5.23 14.34 -10.46
C GLY A 149 3.80 14.57 -9.98
N GLY A 150 2.82 14.70 -10.88
CA GLY A 150 1.42 14.92 -10.49
C GLY A 150 0.85 13.79 -9.62
N SER A 151 1.03 12.54 -10.05
CA SER A 151 0.65 11.34 -9.27
C SER A 151 1.47 11.23 -7.99
N THR A 152 2.79 11.42 -8.08
CA THR A 152 3.73 11.35 -6.96
C THR A 152 3.34 12.32 -5.85
N LEU A 153 3.04 13.58 -6.19
CA LEU A 153 2.64 14.60 -5.22
C LEU A 153 1.30 14.30 -4.56
N ALA A 154 0.34 13.77 -5.34
CA ALA A 154 -0.95 13.38 -4.78
C ALA A 154 -0.77 12.24 -3.76
N LEU A 155 0.00 11.21 -4.11
CA LEU A 155 0.33 10.09 -3.23
C LEU A 155 1.15 10.55 -2.01
N ALA A 156 2.18 11.37 -2.20
CA ALA A 156 3.07 11.81 -1.13
C ALA A 156 2.39 12.76 -0.13
N ASP A 157 1.55 13.71 -0.60
CA ASP A 157 0.79 14.56 0.31
C ASP A 157 -0.21 13.75 1.13
N GLY A 158 -0.90 12.80 0.49
CA GLY A 158 -1.81 11.90 1.19
C GLY A 158 -1.08 11.03 2.22
N LEU A 159 0.02 10.41 1.83
CA LEU A 159 0.83 9.56 2.70
C LEU A 159 1.39 10.33 3.90
N ARG A 160 1.94 11.53 3.69
CA ARG A 160 2.43 12.39 4.78
C ARG A 160 1.36 12.67 5.82
N ARG A 161 0.13 12.96 5.39
CA ARG A 161 -1.02 13.16 6.31
C ARG A 161 -1.35 11.89 7.07
N ASN A 162 -1.33 10.72 6.41
CA ASN A 162 -1.54 9.42 7.05
C ASN A 162 -0.47 9.15 8.14
N LEU A 163 0.81 9.28 7.81
CA LEU A 163 1.93 9.02 8.71
C LEU A 163 1.90 9.96 9.92
N ARG A 164 1.71 11.26 9.70
CA ARG A 164 1.55 12.26 10.78
C ARG A 164 0.38 11.92 11.72
N ARG A 165 -0.77 11.54 11.16
CA ARG A 165 -1.95 11.14 11.94
C ARG A 165 -1.69 9.90 12.81
N ARG A 166 -0.79 9.02 12.37
CA ARG A 166 -0.40 7.78 13.06
C ARG A 166 0.84 7.92 13.94
N GLY A 167 1.51 9.08 13.94
CA GLY A 167 2.78 9.29 14.65
C GLY A 167 3.91 8.38 14.14
N VAL A 168 3.94 8.12 12.83
CA VAL A 168 4.98 7.33 12.17
C VAL A 168 5.93 8.27 11.43
N GLU A 169 7.23 8.02 11.54
CA GLU A 169 8.26 8.79 10.85
C GLU A 169 8.15 8.65 9.31
N GLU A 170 8.61 9.68 8.61
CA GLU A 170 8.65 9.67 7.14
C GLU A 170 9.82 8.80 6.65
N GLU A 171 9.52 7.84 5.78
CA GLU A 171 10.48 6.98 5.10
C GLU A 171 10.15 6.91 3.60
N LYS A 172 11.11 6.45 2.79
CA LYS A 172 10.95 6.27 1.34
C LYS A 172 10.01 5.10 0.99
N LEU A 173 8.72 5.33 1.17
CA LEU A 173 7.65 4.34 0.99
C LEU A 173 7.02 4.38 -0.41
N ILE A 174 7.24 5.45 -1.17
CA ILE A 174 6.77 5.59 -2.55
C ILE A 174 7.91 5.23 -3.49
N ARG A 175 7.70 4.29 -4.41
CA ARG A 175 8.62 3.92 -5.48
C ARG A 175 8.07 4.49 -6.79
N SER A 176 8.68 5.58 -7.26
CA SER A 176 8.27 6.26 -8.49
C SER A 176 9.16 5.85 -9.65
N TYR A 177 8.55 5.45 -10.76
CA TYR A 177 9.23 5.00 -11.97
C TYR A 177 8.87 5.92 -13.13
N ASP A 178 9.85 6.27 -13.95
CA ASP A 178 9.66 6.92 -15.24
C ASP A 178 10.94 6.82 -16.07
N ARG A 179 10.81 6.92 -17.40
CA ARG A 179 11.99 7.06 -18.27
C ARG A 179 12.71 8.40 -18.05
N PHE A 180 11.99 9.43 -17.61
CA PHE A 180 12.46 10.80 -17.46
C PHE A 180 13.07 11.36 -18.73
N GLU A 181 12.48 11.06 -19.88
CA GLU A 181 12.93 11.47 -21.20
C GLU A 181 11.83 12.27 -21.90
N ILE A 182 12.16 13.46 -22.40
CA ILE A 182 11.20 14.29 -23.14
C ILE A 182 10.85 13.59 -24.45
N GLU A 183 9.55 13.41 -24.69
CA GLU A 183 9.04 12.94 -25.97
C GLU A 183 8.65 14.13 -26.86
N GLY A 184 8.85 14.02 -28.18
CA GLY A 184 8.67 15.15 -29.10
C GLY A 184 7.28 15.80 -29.03
N TRP A 185 6.22 15.02 -28.80
CA TRP A 185 4.86 15.53 -28.69
C TRP A 185 4.57 16.28 -27.38
N THR A 186 5.44 16.15 -26.37
CA THR A 186 5.29 16.86 -25.07
C THR A 186 5.87 18.28 -25.10
N VAL A 187 6.69 18.61 -26.10
CA VAL A 187 7.25 19.95 -26.32
C VAL A 187 6.14 20.94 -26.72
N GLY A 188 6.22 22.17 -26.21
CA GLY A 188 5.20 23.22 -26.38
C GLY A 188 3.99 23.07 -25.44
N SER A 189 3.67 21.85 -25.01
CA SER A 189 2.54 21.58 -24.09
C SER A 189 2.96 21.51 -22.62
N PHE A 190 4.03 20.76 -22.33
CA PHE A 190 4.54 20.54 -20.96
C PHE A 190 5.97 21.05 -20.77
N PHE A 191 6.72 21.12 -21.87
CA PHE A 191 8.09 21.62 -21.92
C PHE A 191 8.16 22.84 -22.82
N PRO A 192 9.11 23.77 -22.60
CA PRO A 192 9.29 24.93 -23.48
C PRO A 192 9.65 24.48 -24.90
N GLU A 193 9.31 25.29 -25.91
CA GLU A 193 9.64 25.06 -27.33
C GLU A 193 11.15 24.85 -27.59
N SER A 194 12.01 25.29 -26.67
CA SER A 194 13.46 25.09 -26.74
C SER A 194 13.93 23.71 -26.27
N ALA A 195 13.07 22.93 -25.61
CA ALA A 195 13.40 21.59 -25.15
C ALA A 195 13.51 20.61 -26.33
N ARG A 196 14.34 19.58 -26.16
CA ARG A 196 14.57 18.58 -27.22
C ARG A 196 14.11 17.20 -26.77
N ALA A 197 13.55 16.43 -27.69
CA ALA A 197 13.27 15.02 -27.45
C ALA A 197 14.56 14.28 -27.06
N GLY A 198 14.48 13.36 -26.10
CA GLY A 198 15.65 12.68 -25.53
C GLY A 198 16.30 13.40 -24.34
N GLU A 199 16.00 14.69 -24.12
CA GLU A 199 16.52 15.39 -22.93
C GLU A 199 15.86 14.87 -21.66
N SER A 200 16.61 14.82 -20.57
CA SER A 200 16.03 14.39 -19.31
C SER A 200 15.24 15.50 -18.63
N PHE A 201 13.99 15.23 -18.28
CA PHE A 201 13.19 16.11 -17.43
C PHE A 201 13.32 15.80 -15.93
N ARG A 202 14.17 14.84 -15.54
CA ARG A 202 14.36 14.44 -14.14
C ARG A 202 14.61 15.61 -13.17
N PRO A 203 15.44 16.63 -13.50
CA PRO A 203 15.63 17.78 -12.60
C PRO A 203 14.35 18.58 -12.33
N LEU A 204 13.41 18.64 -13.30
CA LEU A 204 12.13 19.31 -13.13
C LEU A 204 11.22 18.51 -12.19
N PHE A 205 11.19 17.19 -12.36
CA PHE A 205 10.49 16.28 -11.44
C PHE A 205 11.02 16.41 -10.02
N ASP A 206 12.35 16.33 -9.82
CA ASP A 206 12.97 16.43 -8.49
C ASP A 206 12.63 17.76 -7.81
N ARG A 207 12.65 18.86 -8.57
CA ARG A 207 12.24 20.18 -8.05
C ARG A 207 10.76 20.21 -7.65
N ASN A 208 9.89 19.57 -8.43
CA ASN A 208 8.46 19.53 -8.14
C ASN A 208 8.15 18.74 -6.87
N ILE A 209 8.88 17.64 -6.63
CA ILE A 209 8.67 16.75 -5.48
C ILE A 209 9.55 17.09 -4.27
N GLU A 210 10.39 18.12 -4.34
CA GLU A 210 11.38 18.48 -3.30
C GLU A 210 10.82 18.49 -1.88
N PRO A 211 9.63 19.05 -1.59
CA PRO A 211 9.06 19.02 -0.25
C PRO A 211 8.74 17.62 0.27
N TYR A 212 8.67 16.62 -0.60
CA TYR A 212 8.31 15.22 -0.32
C TYR A 212 9.44 14.23 -0.64
N ALA A 213 10.65 14.70 -0.96
CA ALA A 213 11.76 13.83 -1.38
C ALA A 213 12.11 12.72 -0.35
N GLY A 214 11.88 12.97 0.94
CA GLY A 214 12.07 11.98 2.01
C GLY A 214 11.11 10.78 1.94
N LEU A 215 9.99 10.90 1.22
CA LEU A 215 8.97 9.86 1.06
C LEU A 215 9.11 9.06 -0.24
N VAL A 216 9.95 9.53 -1.17
CA VAL A 216 9.99 9.01 -2.55
C VAL A 216 11.37 8.43 -2.84
N ASP A 217 11.37 7.22 -3.36
CA ASP A 217 12.50 6.62 -4.03
C ASP A 217 12.25 6.57 -5.53
N VAL A 218 13.18 7.13 -6.30
CA VAL A 218 12.97 7.42 -7.72
C VAL A 218 13.85 6.52 -8.58
N HIS A 219 13.22 5.81 -9.50
CA HIS A 219 13.86 4.85 -10.39
C HIS A 219 13.81 5.36 -11.84
N PRO A 220 14.88 6.01 -12.33
CA PRO A 220 14.91 6.56 -13.67
C PRO A 220 15.23 5.51 -14.74
N GLY A 221 14.72 5.74 -15.94
CA GLY A 221 15.00 4.93 -17.13
C GLY A 221 13.93 3.87 -17.40
N ASP A 222 14.26 2.89 -18.23
CA ASP A 222 13.33 1.81 -18.53
C ASP A 222 12.99 1.03 -17.26
N VAL A 223 11.70 0.90 -16.97
CA VAL A 223 11.20 0.22 -15.76
C VAL A 223 11.76 -1.20 -15.64
N ARG A 224 12.03 -1.86 -16.77
CA ARG A 224 12.55 -3.24 -16.83
C ARG A 224 13.95 -3.40 -16.26
N LEU A 225 14.68 -2.31 -16.09
CA LEU A 225 15.99 -2.28 -15.44
C LEU A 225 15.88 -2.26 -13.90
N TRP A 226 14.66 -2.19 -13.36
CA TRP A 226 14.39 -2.10 -11.93
C TRP A 226 13.46 -3.23 -11.45
N PRO A 227 13.94 -4.48 -11.37
CA PRO A 227 13.19 -5.58 -10.76
C PRO A 227 12.69 -5.23 -9.35
N TRP A 228 11.52 -5.74 -8.99
CA TRP A 228 10.93 -5.40 -7.71
C TRP A 228 11.56 -6.19 -6.55
N GLU A 229 12.16 -5.46 -5.61
CA GLU A 229 12.75 -6.03 -4.38
C GLU A 229 12.10 -5.46 -3.10
N GLY A 230 11.11 -4.58 -3.26
CA GLY A 230 10.53 -3.77 -2.17
C GLY A 230 9.57 -4.49 -1.22
N GLY A 231 9.42 -5.80 -1.32
CA GLY A 231 8.48 -6.57 -0.50
C GLY A 231 7.01 -6.35 -0.89
N PRO A 232 6.05 -6.37 0.05
CA PRO A 232 4.64 -6.21 -0.29
C PRO A 232 4.30 -4.83 -0.90
N VAL A 233 3.34 -4.80 -1.82
CA VAL A 233 2.83 -3.57 -2.46
C VAL A 233 1.40 -3.33 -2.02
N GLU A 234 1.11 -2.18 -1.41
CA GLU A 234 -0.22 -1.84 -0.89
C GLU A 234 -1.04 -1.00 -1.87
N ILE A 235 -0.38 -0.09 -2.59
CA ILE A 235 -1.03 0.75 -3.61
C ILE A 235 -0.16 0.69 -4.86
N LEU A 236 -0.73 0.26 -5.98
CA LEU A 236 -0.05 0.14 -7.27
C LEU A 236 -0.78 1.01 -8.30
N PHE A 237 -0.22 2.17 -8.64
CA PHE A 237 -0.71 3.01 -9.73
C PHE A 237 0.12 2.73 -11.00
N ILE A 238 -0.54 2.36 -12.09
CA ILE A 238 0.08 1.95 -13.35
C ILE A 238 -0.35 2.90 -14.45
N ASP A 239 0.60 3.67 -14.96
CA ASP A 239 0.45 4.60 -16.09
C ASP A 239 1.52 4.39 -17.19
N LEU A 240 2.69 3.85 -16.85
CA LEU A 240 3.77 3.59 -17.82
C LEU A 240 3.55 2.39 -18.74
N ALA A 241 2.48 1.62 -18.55
CA ALA A 241 2.17 0.42 -19.34
C ALA A 241 1.64 0.76 -20.74
N LYS A 242 2.44 1.49 -21.53
CA LYS A 242 2.09 1.99 -22.88
C LYS A 242 2.27 0.96 -24.00
N HIS A 243 2.63 -0.29 -23.67
CA HIS A 243 2.73 -1.42 -24.59
C HIS A 243 2.51 -2.74 -23.84
N TRP A 244 2.03 -3.79 -24.53
CA TRP A 244 1.74 -5.08 -23.87
C TRP A 244 2.96 -5.73 -23.23
N THR A 245 4.15 -5.61 -23.83
CA THR A 245 5.39 -6.14 -23.24
C THR A 245 5.77 -5.45 -21.93
N VAL A 246 5.47 -4.15 -21.79
CA VAL A 246 5.68 -3.42 -20.53
C VAL A 246 4.59 -3.78 -19.53
N CYS A 247 3.34 -3.94 -19.99
CA CYS A 247 2.23 -4.39 -19.15
C CYS A 247 2.46 -5.78 -18.55
N ASP A 248 2.96 -6.71 -19.37
CA ASP A 248 3.34 -8.06 -18.96
C ASP A 248 4.44 -8.02 -17.90
N TRP A 249 5.49 -7.23 -18.12
CA TRP A 249 6.56 -7.06 -17.13
C TRP A 249 6.05 -6.44 -15.83
N VAL A 250 5.26 -5.36 -15.87
CA VAL A 250 4.69 -4.72 -14.68
C VAL A 250 3.85 -5.73 -13.89
N THR A 251 3.03 -6.50 -14.58
CA THR A 251 2.19 -7.53 -13.96
C THR A 251 3.05 -8.60 -13.31
N TRP A 252 4.00 -9.16 -14.04
CA TRP A 252 4.92 -10.18 -13.56
C TRP A 252 5.72 -9.73 -12.33
N GLN A 253 6.16 -8.48 -12.30
CA GLN A 253 6.98 -7.94 -11.20
C GLN A 253 6.17 -7.56 -9.97
N PHE A 254 5.01 -6.93 -10.13
CA PHE A 254 4.31 -6.34 -8.97
C PHE A 254 3.15 -7.20 -8.47
N PHE A 255 2.45 -7.94 -9.33
CA PHE A 255 1.29 -8.73 -8.90
C PHE A 255 1.60 -9.83 -7.87
N PRO A 256 2.77 -10.50 -7.90
CA PRO A 256 3.13 -11.48 -6.86
C PRO A 256 3.22 -10.88 -5.46
N HIS A 257 3.42 -9.55 -5.36
CA HIS A 257 3.66 -8.82 -4.12
C HIS A 257 2.42 -8.11 -3.57
N LEU A 258 1.26 -8.27 -4.23
CA LEU A 258 0.00 -7.73 -3.75
C LEU A 258 -0.48 -8.47 -2.48
N ILE A 259 -1.12 -7.73 -1.59
CA ILE A 259 -1.62 -8.16 -0.30
C ILE A 259 -3.12 -8.45 -0.43
N PRO A 260 -3.56 -9.71 -0.30
CA PRO A 260 -4.97 -10.09 -0.41
C PRO A 260 -5.87 -9.33 0.57
N GLY A 261 -6.95 -8.77 0.05
CA GLY A 261 -7.94 -7.98 0.79
C GLY A 261 -7.47 -6.56 1.14
N LYS A 262 -6.28 -6.13 0.67
CA LYS A 262 -5.73 -4.80 0.98
C LYS A 262 -5.26 -4.06 -0.26
N SER A 263 -4.48 -4.69 -1.12
CA SER A 263 -3.81 -3.98 -2.18
C SER A 263 -4.76 -3.49 -3.25
N VAL A 264 -4.61 -2.24 -3.64
CA VAL A 264 -5.37 -1.64 -4.72
C VAL A 264 -4.48 -1.41 -5.93
N VAL A 265 -4.96 -1.84 -7.09
CA VAL A 265 -4.34 -1.61 -8.39
C VAL A 265 -5.17 -0.56 -9.11
N ILE A 266 -4.53 0.53 -9.51
CA ILE A 266 -5.15 1.62 -10.24
C ILE A 266 -4.56 1.59 -11.65
N GLN A 267 -5.37 1.18 -12.60
CA GLN A 267 -5.02 1.14 -14.02
C GLN A 267 -5.40 2.49 -14.63
N GLN A 268 -4.41 3.33 -14.92
CA GLN A 268 -4.58 4.52 -15.74
C GLN A 268 -5.00 4.09 -17.15
N ASP A 269 -5.73 4.94 -17.88
CA ASP A 269 -6.14 4.73 -19.27
C ASP A 269 -7.12 3.55 -19.49
N TYR A 270 -7.55 2.86 -18.43
CA TYR A 270 -8.48 1.74 -18.54
C TYR A 270 -9.79 2.13 -19.25
N LEU A 271 -10.27 3.36 -19.03
CA LEU A 271 -11.42 3.97 -19.72
C LEU A 271 -10.95 4.94 -20.80
N TYR A 272 -10.10 4.46 -21.71
CA TYR A 272 -9.62 5.15 -22.91
C TYR A 272 -9.82 4.28 -24.17
N HIS A 273 -9.60 4.83 -25.36
CA HIS A 273 -10.13 4.28 -26.62
C HIS A 273 -9.11 3.74 -27.62
N HIS A 274 -7.81 3.98 -27.42
CA HIS A 274 -6.71 3.50 -28.25
C HIS A 274 -5.48 3.23 -27.35
N TRP A 275 -4.57 2.36 -27.77
CA TRP A 275 -3.32 1.97 -27.06
C TRP A 275 -3.48 1.50 -25.60
N VAL A 276 -4.53 0.75 -25.28
CA VAL A 276 -4.80 0.35 -23.88
C VAL A 276 -5.36 -1.05 -23.69
N ALA A 277 -5.71 -1.76 -24.76
CA ALA A 277 -6.54 -2.96 -24.61
C ALA A 277 -5.80 -4.13 -23.93
N TRP A 278 -4.47 -4.14 -23.94
CA TRP A 278 -3.68 -5.08 -23.13
C TRP A 278 -3.95 -4.94 -21.63
N ILE A 279 -4.31 -3.76 -21.14
CA ILE A 279 -4.70 -3.56 -19.74
C ILE A 279 -6.03 -4.27 -19.44
N HIS A 280 -6.98 -4.25 -20.39
CA HIS A 280 -8.25 -4.97 -20.28
C HIS A 280 -8.04 -6.48 -20.27
N VAL A 281 -7.19 -6.97 -21.19
CA VAL A 281 -6.80 -8.39 -21.26
C VAL A 281 -6.20 -8.83 -19.93
N THR A 282 -5.21 -8.09 -19.41
CA THR A 282 -4.54 -8.41 -18.14
C THR A 282 -5.52 -8.46 -16.97
N MET A 283 -6.35 -7.43 -16.78
CA MET A 283 -7.24 -7.39 -15.63
C MET A 283 -8.36 -8.44 -15.68
N GLU A 284 -8.86 -8.79 -16.87
CA GLU A 284 -9.85 -9.84 -17.00
C GLU A 284 -9.23 -11.25 -16.93
N PHE A 285 -7.95 -11.41 -17.29
CA PHE A 285 -7.22 -12.68 -17.13
C PHE A 285 -7.06 -13.01 -15.64
N TYR A 286 -6.74 -12.00 -14.83
CA TYR A 286 -6.61 -12.14 -13.38
C TYR A 286 -7.92 -11.89 -12.61
N SER A 287 -9.08 -11.82 -13.28
CA SER A 287 -10.34 -11.37 -12.69
C SER A 287 -10.79 -12.14 -11.44
N GLU A 288 -10.43 -13.42 -11.29
CA GLU A 288 -10.76 -14.20 -10.09
C GLU A 288 -10.07 -13.70 -8.80
N TYR A 289 -9.00 -12.92 -8.94
CA TYR A 289 -8.19 -12.38 -7.85
C TYR A 289 -8.45 -10.90 -7.59
N PHE A 290 -9.30 -10.26 -8.39
CA PHE A 290 -9.55 -8.83 -8.34
C PHE A 290 -11.04 -8.52 -8.31
N GLU A 291 -11.41 -7.58 -7.44
CA GLU A 291 -12.73 -6.98 -7.43
C GLU A 291 -12.66 -5.57 -8.02
N TYR A 292 -13.56 -5.25 -8.96
CA TYR A 292 -13.75 -3.87 -9.39
C TYR A 292 -14.30 -3.03 -8.23
N VAL A 293 -13.65 -1.91 -7.93
CA VAL A 293 -13.97 -1.08 -6.77
C VAL A 293 -14.70 0.18 -7.19
N CYS A 294 -14.06 1.00 -8.03
CA CYS A 294 -14.58 2.26 -8.53
C CYS A 294 -13.77 2.74 -9.74
N ASP A 295 -14.21 3.84 -10.35
CA ASP A 295 -13.52 4.49 -11.47
C ASP A 295 -13.59 6.01 -11.34
N THR A 296 -12.72 6.75 -12.04
CA THR A 296 -12.70 8.22 -11.99
C THR A 296 -13.78 8.91 -12.82
N GLY A 297 -14.73 8.17 -13.37
CA GLY A 297 -15.74 8.61 -14.36
C GLY A 297 -15.24 8.47 -15.79
N SER A 298 -13.95 8.68 -15.97
CA SER A 298 -13.14 8.53 -17.19
C SER A 298 -11.73 8.10 -16.78
N ASN A 299 -10.91 7.67 -17.73
CA ASN A 299 -9.51 7.30 -17.54
C ASN A 299 -9.26 6.13 -16.56
N SER A 300 -9.03 6.38 -15.27
CA SER A 300 -8.60 5.35 -14.32
C SER A 300 -9.72 4.45 -13.77
N VAL A 301 -9.37 3.17 -13.54
CA VAL A 301 -10.18 2.18 -12.80
C VAL A 301 -9.38 1.58 -11.65
N VAL A 302 -10.06 1.35 -10.52
CA VAL A 302 -9.48 0.76 -9.30
C VAL A 302 -9.99 -0.66 -9.12
N PHE A 303 -9.05 -1.57 -8.88
CA PHE A 303 -9.28 -2.97 -8.54
C PHE A 303 -8.68 -3.29 -7.17
N LEU A 304 -9.41 -4.04 -6.35
CA LEU A 304 -8.94 -4.57 -5.08
C LEU A 304 -8.44 -5.99 -5.31
N ASN A 305 -7.20 -6.29 -4.96
CA ASN A 305 -6.72 -7.66 -4.88
C ASN A 305 -7.43 -8.36 -3.71
N THR A 306 -8.26 -9.37 -3.97
CA THR A 306 -9.06 -10.07 -2.96
C THR A 306 -8.43 -11.38 -2.51
N ARG A 307 -7.58 -11.97 -3.34
CA ARG A 307 -6.95 -13.27 -3.13
C ARG A 307 -5.51 -13.26 -3.64
N ARG A 308 -4.65 -14.10 -3.05
CA ARG A 308 -3.28 -14.29 -3.55
C ARG A 308 -3.36 -14.97 -4.90
N ILE A 309 -2.63 -14.46 -5.88
CA ILE A 309 -2.48 -15.10 -7.19
C ILE A 309 -1.48 -16.25 -7.01
N PRO A 310 -1.84 -17.51 -7.28
CA PRO A 310 -0.92 -18.63 -7.22
C PRO A 310 0.21 -18.48 -8.25
N GLU A 311 1.38 -19.02 -7.92
CA GLU A 311 2.61 -18.86 -8.73
C GLU A 311 2.45 -19.44 -10.13
N GLU A 312 1.69 -20.52 -10.27
CA GLU A 312 1.39 -21.17 -11.56
C GLU A 312 0.51 -20.32 -12.50
N PHE A 313 -0.20 -19.31 -11.98
CA PHE A 313 -1.03 -18.40 -12.78
C PHE A 313 -0.33 -17.07 -13.08
N LEU A 314 0.77 -16.77 -12.39
CA LEU A 314 1.61 -15.63 -12.73
C LEU A 314 2.40 -15.97 -14.01
N ARG A 315 2.26 -15.16 -15.05
CA ARG A 315 2.95 -15.36 -16.33
C ARG A 315 3.84 -14.16 -16.60
N GLU A 316 5.06 -14.42 -17.03
CA GLU A 316 6.00 -13.36 -17.46
C GLU A 316 5.47 -12.61 -18.69
N LYS A 317 4.69 -13.30 -19.53
CA LYS A 317 4.22 -12.86 -20.86
C LYS A 317 2.72 -13.09 -21.02
N THR A 318 1.92 -12.59 -20.08
CA THR A 318 0.46 -12.84 -20.04
C THR A 318 -0.21 -12.50 -21.36
N VAL A 319 -0.20 -11.24 -21.77
CA VAL A 319 -0.87 -10.76 -22.98
C VAL A 319 -0.21 -11.34 -24.22
N GLU A 320 1.13 -11.37 -24.28
CA GLU A 320 1.84 -11.92 -25.44
C GLU A 320 1.47 -13.40 -25.69
N SER A 321 1.37 -14.22 -24.64
CA SER A 321 1.13 -15.67 -24.75
C SER A 321 -0.29 -16.07 -25.20
N LEU A 322 -1.28 -15.18 -25.05
CA LEU A 322 -2.67 -15.50 -25.37
C LEU A 322 -2.93 -15.50 -26.87
N THR A 323 -3.79 -16.40 -27.33
CA THR A 323 -4.31 -16.36 -28.70
C THR A 323 -5.17 -15.10 -28.92
N THR A 324 -5.35 -14.70 -30.17
CA THR A 324 -6.24 -13.58 -30.52
C THR A 324 -7.68 -13.83 -30.04
N ALA A 325 -8.16 -15.08 -30.12
CA ALA A 325 -9.49 -15.44 -29.64
C ALA A 325 -9.65 -15.24 -28.11
N GLU A 326 -8.66 -15.67 -27.32
CA GLU A 326 -8.66 -15.46 -25.87
C GLU A 326 -8.60 -13.96 -25.52
N LYS A 327 -7.74 -13.20 -26.20
CA LYS A 327 -7.67 -11.73 -26.05
C LYS A 327 -9.02 -11.08 -26.32
N VAL A 328 -9.69 -11.48 -27.40
CA VAL A 328 -11.03 -10.99 -27.78
C VAL A 328 -12.06 -11.27 -26.69
N GLU A 329 -12.12 -12.49 -26.19
CA GLU A 329 -13.06 -12.89 -25.13
C GLU A 329 -12.85 -12.05 -23.86
N LEU A 330 -11.59 -11.88 -23.45
CA LEU A 330 -11.22 -11.07 -22.29
C LEU A 330 -11.63 -9.60 -22.45
N MET A 331 -11.37 -9.01 -23.62
CA MET A 331 -11.78 -7.62 -23.90
C MET A 331 -13.30 -7.46 -23.94
N ASP A 332 -14.03 -8.46 -24.44
CA ASP A 332 -15.50 -8.43 -24.43
C ASP A 332 -16.07 -8.50 -23.02
N ARG A 333 -15.49 -9.32 -22.14
CA ARG A 333 -15.83 -9.34 -20.70
C ARG A 333 -15.56 -8.00 -20.04
N ALA A 334 -14.41 -7.38 -20.31
CA ALA A 334 -14.07 -6.05 -19.80
C ALA A 334 -15.13 -5.03 -20.24
N ALA A 335 -15.50 -5.02 -21.53
CA ALA A 335 -16.50 -4.10 -22.07
C ALA A 335 -17.89 -4.32 -21.46
N ALA A 336 -18.27 -5.58 -21.20
CA ALA A 336 -19.56 -5.95 -20.62
C ALA A 336 -19.74 -5.47 -19.17
N ARG A 337 -18.63 -5.21 -18.44
CA ARG A 337 -18.65 -4.61 -17.09
C ARG A 337 -19.25 -3.21 -17.07
N PHE A 338 -19.19 -2.49 -18.19
CA PHE A 338 -19.61 -1.10 -18.29
C PHE A 338 -20.85 -0.93 -19.17
N LYS A 339 -21.47 0.26 -19.07
CA LYS A 339 -22.61 0.66 -19.90
C LYS A 339 -22.32 2.00 -20.58
N GLY A 340 -23.10 2.32 -21.62
CA GLY A 340 -23.06 3.61 -22.30
C GLY A 340 -21.68 3.96 -22.87
N ARG A 341 -21.22 5.19 -22.62
CA ARG A 341 -19.95 5.71 -23.17
C ARG A 341 -18.74 4.86 -22.79
N LYS A 342 -18.65 4.36 -21.55
CA LYS A 342 -17.51 3.56 -21.08
C LYS A 342 -17.37 2.25 -21.85
N ALA A 343 -18.48 1.53 -22.06
CA ALA A 343 -18.47 0.32 -22.88
C ALA A 343 -18.04 0.59 -24.33
N LYS A 344 -18.43 1.75 -24.90
CA LYS A 344 -17.98 2.17 -26.24
C LYS A 344 -16.47 2.41 -26.29
N LEU A 345 -15.88 3.01 -25.25
CA LEU A 345 -14.43 3.22 -25.16
C LEU A 345 -13.67 1.88 -25.18
N LEU A 346 -14.10 0.91 -24.37
CA LEU A 346 -13.45 -0.40 -24.32
C LEU A 346 -13.56 -1.17 -25.65
N ARG A 347 -14.71 -1.08 -26.33
CA ARG A 347 -14.87 -1.67 -27.67
C ARG A 347 -13.99 -0.99 -28.71
N SER A 348 -13.80 0.33 -28.61
CA SER A 348 -12.87 1.07 -29.48
C SER A 348 -11.43 0.64 -29.22
N ALA A 349 -11.03 0.49 -27.94
CA ALA A 349 -9.71 0.03 -27.58
C ALA A 349 -9.43 -1.38 -28.11
N LYS A 350 -10.42 -2.28 -27.99
CA LYS A 350 -10.38 -3.61 -28.59
C LYS A 350 -10.12 -3.54 -30.10
N GLN A 351 -10.94 -2.78 -30.82
CA GLN A 351 -10.82 -2.66 -32.28
C GLN A 351 -9.41 -2.20 -32.68
N HIS A 352 -8.93 -1.13 -32.05
CA HIS A 352 -7.60 -0.61 -32.31
C HIS A 352 -6.49 -1.61 -32.00
N PHE A 353 -6.60 -2.36 -30.90
CA PHE A 353 -5.59 -3.37 -30.56
C PHE A 353 -5.57 -4.54 -31.55
N LEU A 354 -6.72 -4.91 -32.13
CA LEU A 354 -6.77 -5.93 -33.18
C LEU A 354 -6.12 -5.44 -34.47
N GLU A 355 -6.35 -4.18 -34.86
CA GLU A 355 -5.67 -3.55 -36.00
C GLU A 355 -4.14 -3.58 -35.81
N MET A 356 -3.65 -3.26 -34.60
CA MET A 356 -2.22 -3.33 -34.29
C MET A 356 -1.64 -4.76 -34.42
N LEU A 357 -2.42 -5.80 -34.11
CA LEU A 357 -1.97 -7.19 -34.21
C LEU A 357 -1.98 -7.72 -35.65
N GLU A 358 -2.77 -7.13 -36.53
CA GLU A 358 -2.79 -7.45 -37.96
C GLU A 358 -1.62 -6.79 -38.71
N GLU A 359 -1.15 -5.64 -38.21
CA GLU A 359 -0.02 -4.89 -38.77
C GLU A 359 1.37 -5.38 -38.32
N SER A 360 1.44 -6.22 -37.27
CA SER A 360 2.66 -6.79 -36.70
C SER A 360 2.99 -8.17 -37.28
#